data_AF-A0A4S8NWQ2-F1
#
_entry.id   AF-A0A4S8NWQ2-F1
#
_cell.length_a   1.000
_cell.length_b   1.000
_cell.length_c   1.000
_cell.angle_alpha   90.00
_cell.angle_beta   90.00
_cell.angle_gamma   90.00
#
_symmetry.space_group_name_H-M   'P 1'
#
loop_
_entity.id
_entity.type
_entity.pdbx_description
1 polymer ?
#
loop_
_entity_poly.entity_id
_entity_poly.type
_entity_poly.pdbx_seq_one_letter_code
_entity_poly.pdbx_strand_id
1 'polypeptide(L)'
;MNIPVDQEDEDPQGRSLAERWAKPAHVLPELWPQHALQQITGAPTGWLTVAESFYSAEWDAGRRCILIHPGSEAAALEETDWIGKNLGEVAIYDKHGFEDGLTSSDRDVMSEFFIHVRKPPGALLPFAEIAHPFLWHWNAYPAENGWKYLEASDHERDLVRWEMTEKAWKVEVQASELRQYLAVRGRTALVQVDYVTRIDHDPVERIDIEFASGWAHLRFHSRHEPMLVDRPLLSRLWGQYLVAEQQDS
;
A
#
# COMPACT_ATOMS: atom_id res chain seq x y z
N MET A 1 26.84 14.43 -7.41
CA MET A 1 27.03 15.21 -6.17
C MET A 1 26.48 14.33 -5.07
N ASN A 2 27.35 13.67 -4.29
CA ASN A 2 26.93 12.71 -3.27
C ASN A 2 26.28 13.48 -2.12
N ILE A 3 25.00 13.20 -1.89
CA ILE A 3 24.30 13.57 -0.66
C ILE A 3 24.71 12.53 0.40
N PRO A 4 25.08 12.92 1.64
CA PRO A 4 25.46 11.97 2.66
C PRO A 4 24.26 11.11 3.04
N VAL A 5 24.45 9.79 3.06
CA VAL A 5 23.59 8.86 3.78
C VAL A 5 23.96 9.01 5.24
N ASP A 6 23.19 9.81 5.98
CA ASP A 6 23.34 9.94 7.42
C ASP A 6 21.98 9.81 8.11
N GLN A 7 21.98 8.88 9.07
CA GLN A 7 21.04 8.64 10.16
C GLN A 7 19.82 7.76 9.87
N GLU A 8 19.75 6.67 10.62
CA GLU A 8 18.60 5.80 10.86
C GLU A 8 17.37 6.68 11.13
N ASP A 9 16.64 6.97 10.07
CA ASP A 9 15.39 7.69 10.12
C ASP A 9 14.30 6.70 10.53
N GLU A 10 14.44 6.15 11.75
CA GLU A 10 13.33 5.55 12.49
C GLU A 10 12.22 6.59 12.46
N ASP A 11 11.02 6.29 11.96
CA ASP A 11 9.88 7.22 12.03
C ASP A 11 9.19 7.06 13.40
N PRO A 12 9.50 7.89 14.41
CA PRO A 12 8.96 7.73 15.75
C PRO A 12 7.80 8.72 15.97
N GLN A 13 7.38 9.46 14.94
CA GLN A 13 6.52 10.65 15.11
C GLN A 13 5.26 10.66 14.22
N GLY A 14 5.03 9.62 13.40
CA GLY A 14 3.79 9.48 12.63
C GLY A 14 3.59 10.57 11.57
N ARG A 15 4.68 11.23 11.15
CA ARG A 15 4.64 12.26 10.12
C ARG A 15 4.34 11.63 8.77
N SER A 16 3.50 12.29 7.98
CA SER A 16 3.22 11.82 6.62
C SER A 16 4.41 12.05 5.70
N LEU A 17 4.50 11.26 4.62
CA LEU A 17 5.52 11.44 3.60
C LEU A 17 5.45 12.83 2.95
N ALA A 18 4.26 13.42 2.89
CA ALA A 18 4.06 14.79 2.40
C ALA A 18 4.81 15.87 3.21
N GLU A 19 5.09 15.63 4.50
CA GLU A 19 5.86 16.54 5.35
C GLU A 19 7.37 16.37 5.17
N ARG A 20 7.79 15.22 4.64
CA ARG A 20 9.19 14.81 4.52
C ARG A 20 9.74 14.94 3.10
N TRP A 21 8.89 14.74 2.11
CA TRP A 21 9.22 14.83 0.70
C TRP A 21 8.55 16.06 0.10
N ALA A 22 9.26 17.18 0.09
CA ALA A 22 8.73 18.43 -0.43
C ALA A 22 8.59 18.38 -1.96
N LYS A 23 7.49 18.94 -2.48
CA LYS A 23 7.29 19.11 -3.92
C LYS A 23 8.46 19.89 -4.53
N PRO A 24 9.14 19.37 -5.57
CA PRO A 24 10.14 20.15 -6.28
C PRO A 24 9.53 21.41 -6.91
N ALA A 25 10.29 22.50 -6.94
CA ALA A 25 9.81 23.80 -7.43
C ALA A 25 9.28 23.73 -8.87
N HIS A 26 9.89 22.88 -9.70
CA HIS A 26 9.59 22.73 -11.13
C HIS A 26 8.46 21.75 -11.44
N VAL A 27 7.95 21.00 -10.45
CA VAL A 27 6.79 20.11 -10.63
C VAL A 27 5.51 20.94 -10.56
N LEU A 28 4.65 20.80 -11.57
CA LEU A 28 3.31 21.41 -11.57
C LEU A 28 2.52 20.90 -10.35
N PRO A 29 1.82 21.79 -9.61
CA PRO A 29 1.03 21.38 -8.44
C PRO A 29 0.07 20.22 -8.71
N GLU A 30 -0.55 20.19 -9.88
CA GLU A 30 -1.53 19.19 -10.32
C GLU A 30 -0.92 17.80 -10.53
N LEU A 31 0.38 17.73 -10.80
CA LEU A 31 1.12 16.47 -10.99
C LEU A 31 1.74 15.96 -9.71
N TRP A 32 1.82 16.79 -8.67
CA TRP A 32 2.35 16.38 -7.39
C TRP A 32 1.24 15.64 -6.61
N PRO A 33 1.45 14.36 -6.25
CA PRO A 33 0.40 13.52 -5.66
C PRO A 33 0.24 13.80 -4.16
N GLN A 34 -0.02 15.06 -3.81
CA GLN A 34 -0.04 15.56 -2.44
C GLN A 34 -0.96 14.73 -1.53
N HIS A 35 -2.16 14.40 -2.01
CA HIS A 35 -3.11 13.59 -1.25
C HIS A 35 -2.57 12.17 -0.99
N ALA A 36 -1.96 11.53 -1.98
CA ALA A 36 -1.38 10.20 -1.79
C ALA A 36 -0.24 10.21 -0.77
N LEU A 37 0.65 11.22 -0.84
CA LEU A 37 1.76 11.39 0.10
C LEU A 37 1.29 11.66 1.54
N GLN A 38 0.14 12.32 1.72
CA GLN A 38 -0.46 12.52 3.05
C GLN A 38 -0.98 11.22 3.67
N GLN A 39 -1.35 10.24 2.85
CA GLN A 39 -1.86 8.94 3.28
C GLN A 39 -0.75 7.89 3.52
N ILE A 40 0.53 8.29 3.35
CA ILE A 40 1.70 7.43 3.57
C ILE A 40 2.37 7.86 4.87
N THR A 41 2.37 7.00 5.87
CA THR A 41 2.95 7.23 7.21
C THR A 41 3.43 5.90 7.78
N GLY A 42 4.55 5.90 8.49
CA GLY A 42 5.10 4.70 9.12
C GLY A 42 4.34 4.27 10.37
N ALA A 43 3.69 5.21 11.07
CA ALA A 43 2.95 4.95 12.30
C ALA A 43 1.52 5.54 12.24
N PRO A 44 0.64 5.02 11.37
CA PRO A 44 -0.75 5.49 11.26
C PRO A 44 -1.53 5.23 12.57
N THR A 45 -2.46 6.14 12.88
CA THR A 45 -3.33 6.08 14.08
C THR A 45 -4.83 6.01 13.76
N GLY A 46 -5.23 6.32 12.52
CA GLY A 46 -6.62 6.27 12.06
C GLY A 46 -6.86 5.10 11.10
N TRP A 47 -7.63 5.35 10.04
CA TRP A 47 -7.83 4.36 8.99
C TRP A 47 -6.62 4.31 8.05
N LEU A 48 -6.08 3.11 7.84
CA LEU A 48 -5.04 2.84 6.86
C LEU A 48 -5.65 2.17 5.63
N THR A 49 -5.50 2.77 4.45
CA THR A 49 -5.84 2.10 3.19
C THR A 49 -4.82 1.00 2.91
N VAL A 50 -5.29 -0.25 2.83
CA VAL A 50 -4.47 -1.45 2.65
C VAL A 50 -4.69 -2.13 1.30
N ALA A 51 -5.80 -1.83 0.62
CA ALA A 51 -6.03 -2.20 -0.76
C ALA A 51 -6.81 -1.09 -1.47
N GLU A 52 -6.38 -0.71 -2.66
CA GLU A 52 -7.05 0.30 -3.47
C GLU A 52 -6.84 -0.03 -4.95
N SER A 53 -7.87 0.16 -5.74
CA SER A 53 -7.74 0.22 -7.19
C SER A 53 -8.82 1.12 -7.74
N PHE A 54 -8.44 2.03 -8.62
CA PHE A 54 -9.40 2.75 -9.45
C PHE A 54 -8.73 3.19 -10.75
N TYR A 55 -9.55 3.39 -11.76
CA TYR A 55 -9.10 3.89 -13.06
C TYR A 55 -10.08 4.93 -13.59
N SER A 56 -9.53 6.03 -14.06
CA SER A 56 -10.18 7.11 -14.78
C SER A 56 -9.23 7.63 -15.86
N ALA A 57 -9.72 8.51 -16.73
CA ALA A 57 -8.88 9.12 -17.76
C ALA A 57 -7.77 10.02 -17.19
N GLU A 58 -7.97 10.54 -15.98
CA GLU A 58 -7.06 11.48 -15.32
C GLU A 58 -6.20 10.81 -14.26
N TRP A 59 -6.70 9.74 -13.64
CA TRP A 59 -6.06 9.10 -12.49
C TRP A 59 -6.20 7.59 -12.58
N ASP A 60 -5.13 6.89 -12.26
CA ASP A 60 -5.21 5.50 -11.84
C ASP A 60 -4.36 5.27 -10.60
N ALA A 61 -4.78 4.29 -9.82
CA ALA A 61 -4.16 3.95 -8.56
C ALA A 61 -4.20 2.46 -8.32
N GLY A 62 -3.13 1.95 -7.72
CA GLY A 62 -3.03 0.65 -7.10
C GLY A 62 -2.42 0.80 -5.72
N ARG A 63 -3.04 0.16 -4.72
CA ARG A 63 -2.45 -0.05 -3.40
C ARG A 63 -2.66 -1.48 -2.97
N ARG A 64 -1.63 -2.05 -2.34
CA ARG A 64 -1.67 -3.41 -1.81
C ARG A 64 -0.88 -3.50 -0.51
N CYS A 65 -1.35 -4.31 0.43
CA CYS A 65 -0.67 -4.59 1.68
C CYS A 65 -0.41 -6.10 1.80
N ILE A 66 0.81 -6.46 2.19
CA ILE A 66 1.24 -7.82 2.53
C ILE A 66 1.96 -7.79 3.87
N LEU A 67 2.14 -8.95 4.51
CA LEU A 67 3.02 -9.04 5.68
C LEU A 67 4.39 -9.54 5.25
N ILE A 68 5.44 -9.05 5.89
CA ILE A 68 6.81 -9.55 5.73
C ILE A 68 7.36 -10.05 7.06
N HIS A 69 8.27 -11.00 6.98
CA HIS A 69 8.96 -11.52 8.16
C HIS A 69 9.96 -10.51 8.73
N PRO A 70 10.22 -10.55 10.04
CA PRO A 70 11.27 -9.74 10.67
C PRO A 70 12.62 -9.96 9.99
N GLY A 71 13.37 -8.89 9.81
CA GLY A 71 14.66 -8.88 9.12
C GLY A 71 14.55 -8.80 7.59
N SER A 72 13.35 -8.87 7.02
CA SER A 72 13.15 -8.69 5.58
C SER A 72 12.95 -7.23 5.18
N GLU A 73 12.92 -6.29 6.12
CA GLU A 73 12.58 -4.88 5.90
C GLU A 73 13.54 -4.20 4.92
N ALA A 74 14.85 -4.37 5.12
CA ALA A 74 15.86 -3.75 4.26
C ALA A 74 15.80 -4.30 2.82
N ALA A 75 15.66 -5.62 2.66
CA ALA A 75 15.49 -6.25 1.35
C ALA A 75 14.17 -5.82 0.69
N ALA A 76 13.10 -5.70 1.47
CA ALA A 76 11.81 -5.24 0.98
C ALA A 76 11.83 -3.79 0.53
N LEU A 77 12.74 -2.95 1.03
CA LEU A 77 12.91 -1.56 0.63
C LEU A 77 14.06 -1.34 -0.35
N GLU A 78 14.75 -2.38 -0.81
CA GLU A 78 15.91 -2.24 -1.72
C GLU A 78 15.48 -1.67 -3.09
N GLU A 79 14.33 -2.10 -3.59
CA GLU A 79 13.77 -1.66 -4.86
C GLU A 79 12.36 -1.08 -4.69
N THR A 80 11.74 -0.62 -5.78
CA THR A 80 10.36 -0.07 -5.79
C THR A 80 9.35 -0.97 -6.50
N ASP A 81 9.79 -2.11 -7.04
CA ASP A 81 8.92 -3.09 -7.68
C ASP A 81 8.15 -3.92 -6.66
N TRP A 82 6.88 -4.18 -6.95
CA TRP A 82 6.01 -4.87 -6.01
C TRP A 82 6.48 -6.31 -5.70
N ILE A 83 6.53 -6.64 -4.42
CA ILE A 83 6.78 -7.96 -3.84
C ILE A 83 5.45 -8.70 -3.67
N GLY A 84 5.50 -10.03 -3.77
CA GLY A 84 4.35 -10.89 -3.46
C GLY A 84 3.17 -10.72 -4.42
N LYS A 85 3.45 -10.41 -5.69
CA LYS A 85 2.44 -10.16 -6.73
C LYS A 85 1.40 -11.29 -6.83
N ASN A 86 1.81 -12.53 -6.58
CA ASN A 86 0.96 -13.72 -6.67
C ASN A 86 0.26 -14.09 -5.34
N LEU A 87 0.49 -13.37 -4.23
CA LEU A 87 -0.22 -13.65 -2.99
C LEU A 87 -1.74 -13.47 -3.21
N GLY A 88 -2.58 -14.31 -2.60
CA GLY A 88 -4.03 -14.33 -2.82
C GLY A 88 -4.47 -14.99 -4.13
N GLU A 89 -3.53 -15.52 -4.91
CA GLU A 89 -3.82 -16.26 -6.14
C GLU A 89 -3.30 -17.69 -6.03
N VAL A 90 -4.11 -18.65 -6.48
CA VAL A 90 -3.69 -20.05 -6.59
C VAL A 90 -3.11 -20.26 -7.97
N ALA A 91 -1.87 -20.76 -8.04
CA ALA A 91 -1.25 -21.18 -9.28
C ALA A 91 -1.03 -22.70 -9.28
N ILE A 92 -1.47 -23.36 -10.34
CA ILE A 92 -1.28 -24.80 -10.54
C ILE A 92 -0.36 -24.96 -11.74
N TYR A 93 0.85 -25.43 -11.49
CA TYR A 93 1.84 -25.75 -12.52
C TYR A 93 1.81 -27.25 -12.75
N ASP A 94 1.39 -27.64 -13.95
CA ASP A 94 1.33 -29.03 -14.42
C ASP A 94 0.87 -30.06 -13.35
N LYS A 95 1.54 -31.22 -13.27
CA LYS A 95 1.22 -32.31 -12.34
C LYS A 95 2.02 -32.25 -11.04
N HIS A 96 2.91 -31.26 -10.86
CA HIS A 96 3.88 -31.25 -9.76
C HIS A 96 3.98 -29.95 -8.96
N GLY A 97 3.36 -28.84 -9.38
CA GLY A 97 3.41 -27.57 -8.66
C GLY A 97 2.04 -27.07 -8.19
N PHE A 98 1.95 -26.72 -6.91
CA PHE A 98 0.81 -26.02 -6.33
C PHE A 98 1.32 -24.87 -5.47
N GLU A 99 0.97 -23.65 -5.85
CA GLU A 99 1.14 -22.45 -5.03
C GLU A 99 -0.22 -22.06 -4.46
N ASP A 100 -0.31 -22.00 -3.13
CA ASP A 100 -1.55 -21.72 -2.42
C ASP A 100 -1.88 -20.22 -2.32
N GLY A 101 -0.93 -19.36 -2.72
CA GLY A 101 -1.06 -17.91 -2.65
C GLY A 101 -0.97 -17.34 -1.23
N LEU A 102 -0.62 -18.13 -0.22
CA LEU A 102 -0.58 -17.69 1.18
C LEU A 102 0.79 -17.19 1.61
N THR A 103 1.84 -17.73 1.00
CA THR A 103 3.23 -17.32 1.25
C THR A 103 3.99 -17.19 -0.06
N SER A 104 5.00 -16.33 -0.07
CA SER A 104 5.87 -16.13 -1.23
C SER A 104 7.28 -15.77 -0.77
N SER A 105 8.25 -16.18 -1.58
CA SER A 105 9.65 -15.76 -1.48
C SER A 105 10.01 -15.03 -2.76
N ASP A 106 10.31 -13.73 -2.65
CA ASP A 106 10.77 -12.88 -3.76
C ASP A 106 11.91 -11.99 -3.24
N ARG A 107 13.04 -11.95 -3.96
CA ARG A 107 14.21 -11.10 -3.61
C ARG A 107 14.62 -11.19 -2.13
N ASP A 108 14.75 -12.42 -1.62
CA ASP A 108 15.06 -12.71 -0.20
C ASP A 108 14.05 -12.16 0.82
N VAL A 109 12.88 -11.72 0.37
CA VAL A 109 11.76 -11.28 1.21
C VAL A 109 10.76 -12.40 1.37
N MET A 110 10.67 -12.93 2.59
CA MET A 110 9.58 -13.84 2.96
C MET A 110 8.33 -13.02 3.23
N SER A 111 7.30 -13.26 2.44
CA SER A 111 6.03 -12.55 2.50
C SER A 111 4.85 -13.48 2.74
N GLU A 112 3.85 -12.97 3.47
CA GLU A 112 2.60 -13.66 3.77
C GLU A 112 1.41 -12.83 3.26
N PHE A 113 0.37 -13.53 2.85
CA PHE A 113 -0.91 -12.93 2.48
C PHE A 113 -1.49 -12.13 3.66
N PHE A 114 -1.85 -10.87 3.40
CA PHE A 114 -2.66 -10.07 4.32
C PHE A 114 -4.03 -9.75 3.75
N ILE A 115 -4.05 -9.11 2.58
CA ILE A 115 -5.28 -8.71 1.93
C ILE A 115 -5.16 -8.78 0.41
N HIS A 116 -6.26 -9.14 -0.25
CA HIS A 116 -6.42 -9.02 -1.68
C HIS A 116 -7.88 -8.70 -2.00
N VAL A 117 -8.13 -8.03 -3.12
CA VAL A 117 -9.49 -7.79 -3.62
C VAL A 117 -9.64 -8.49 -4.95
N ARG A 118 -10.54 -9.47 -5.01
CA ARG A 118 -10.78 -10.25 -6.23
C ARG A 118 -12.20 -10.07 -6.74
N LYS A 119 -12.34 -10.22 -8.07
CA LYS A 119 -13.64 -10.28 -8.76
C LYS A 119 -13.72 -11.58 -9.55
N PRO A 120 -14.16 -12.69 -8.92
CA PRO A 120 -14.33 -13.95 -9.61
C PRO A 120 -15.37 -13.85 -10.72
N PRO A 121 -15.27 -14.71 -11.75
CA PRO A 121 -16.30 -14.80 -12.79
C PRO A 121 -17.69 -15.00 -12.17
N GLY A 122 -18.64 -14.15 -12.57
CA GLY A 122 -20.03 -14.18 -12.09
C GLY A 122 -20.32 -13.32 -10.85
N ALA A 123 -19.30 -12.76 -10.19
CA ALA A 123 -19.52 -11.79 -9.10
C ALA A 123 -19.92 -10.41 -9.64
N LEU A 124 -20.99 -9.83 -9.09
CA LEU A 124 -21.46 -8.48 -9.46
C LEU A 124 -20.47 -7.39 -9.00
N LEU A 125 -19.94 -7.55 -7.79
CA LEU A 125 -18.95 -6.66 -7.18
C LEU A 125 -17.69 -7.46 -6.82
N PRO A 126 -16.52 -6.80 -6.76
CA PRO A 126 -15.35 -7.40 -6.13
C PRO A 126 -15.61 -7.67 -4.64
N PHE A 127 -14.77 -8.48 -4.02
CA PHE A 127 -14.77 -8.68 -2.57
C PHE A 127 -13.36 -8.70 -2.01
N ALA A 128 -13.24 -8.19 -0.79
CA ALA A 128 -11.99 -8.22 -0.03
C ALA A 128 -11.84 -9.57 0.67
N GLU A 129 -10.72 -10.23 0.41
CA GLU A 129 -10.24 -11.36 1.20
C GLU A 129 -9.18 -10.84 2.15
N ILE A 130 -9.38 -11.07 3.45
CA ILE A 130 -8.51 -10.61 4.52
C ILE A 130 -7.99 -11.85 5.25
N ALA A 131 -6.72 -11.82 5.66
CA ALA A 131 -6.09 -12.91 6.37
C ALA A 131 -6.91 -13.27 7.62
N HIS A 132 -7.42 -14.50 7.65
CA HIS A 132 -8.20 -15.00 8.77
C HIS A 132 -7.50 -14.86 10.14
N PRO A 133 -6.18 -15.09 10.28
CA PRO A 133 -5.51 -14.85 11.56
C PRO A 133 -5.66 -13.43 12.11
N PHE A 134 -5.76 -12.40 11.26
CA PHE A 134 -6.05 -11.03 11.70
C PHE A 134 -7.48 -10.90 12.22
N LEU A 135 -8.46 -11.42 11.48
CA LEU A 135 -9.87 -11.39 11.89
C LEU A 135 -10.11 -12.19 13.18
N TRP A 136 -9.47 -13.35 13.32
CA TRP A 136 -9.59 -14.21 14.51
C TRP A 136 -8.95 -13.59 15.75
N HIS A 137 -7.82 -12.88 15.60
CA HIS A 137 -7.19 -12.18 16.71
C HIS A 137 -8.15 -11.21 17.40
N TRP A 138 -8.98 -10.53 16.62
CA TRP A 138 -9.99 -9.59 17.10
C TRP A 138 -11.35 -10.22 17.39
N ASN A 139 -11.52 -11.53 17.18
CA ASN A 139 -12.83 -12.19 17.21
C ASN A 139 -13.87 -11.46 16.34
N ALA A 140 -13.43 -11.03 15.15
CA ALA A 140 -14.22 -10.19 14.27
C ALA A 140 -15.37 -10.94 13.59
N TYR A 141 -16.47 -10.23 13.33
CA TYR A 141 -17.64 -10.71 12.60
C TYR A 141 -17.95 -9.81 11.39
N PRO A 142 -18.56 -10.37 10.33
CA PRO A 142 -18.84 -9.62 9.12
C PRO A 142 -19.94 -8.58 9.36
N ALA A 143 -19.80 -7.43 8.71
CA ALA A 143 -20.80 -6.38 8.61
C ALA A 143 -21.06 -6.05 7.13
N GLU A 144 -22.02 -5.17 6.84
CA GLU A 144 -22.46 -4.84 5.47
C GLU A 144 -21.29 -4.44 4.55
N ASN A 145 -20.43 -3.54 5.03
CA ASN A 145 -19.29 -3.00 4.27
C ASN A 145 -17.96 -3.19 5.00
N GLY A 146 -17.82 -4.29 5.76
CA GLY A 146 -16.63 -4.45 6.59
C GLY A 146 -16.62 -5.64 7.53
N TRP A 147 -15.74 -5.53 8.51
CA TRP A 147 -15.67 -6.40 9.69
C TRP A 147 -15.70 -5.54 10.94
N LYS A 148 -16.37 -6.04 11.96
CA LYS A 148 -16.46 -5.42 13.29
C LYS A 148 -16.03 -6.40 14.37
N TYR A 149 -15.75 -5.89 15.55
CA TYR A 149 -15.52 -6.69 16.74
C TYR A 149 -16.12 -6.03 17.98
N LEU A 150 -16.27 -6.81 19.05
CA LEU A 150 -16.65 -6.28 20.36
C LEU A 150 -15.39 -6.05 21.19
N GLU A 151 -15.19 -4.82 21.65
CA GLU A 151 -14.19 -4.52 22.68
C GLU A 151 -14.58 -5.14 24.02
N ALA A 152 -13.63 -5.22 24.95
CA ALA A 152 -13.85 -5.74 26.31
C ALA A 152 -14.95 -4.98 27.10
N SER A 153 -15.34 -3.79 26.65
CA SER A 153 -16.42 -2.96 27.19
C SER A 153 -17.81 -3.29 26.60
N ASP A 154 -17.93 -4.35 25.80
CA ASP A 154 -19.10 -4.70 24.97
C ASP A 154 -19.49 -3.61 23.96
N HIS A 155 -18.54 -2.73 23.61
CA HIS A 155 -18.75 -1.74 22.56
C HIS A 155 -18.34 -2.30 21.20
N GLU A 156 -19.21 -2.13 20.21
CA GLU A 156 -18.92 -2.50 18.82
C GLU A 156 -17.94 -1.52 18.18
N ARG A 157 -16.92 -2.04 17.52
CA ARG A 157 -15.92 -1.28 16.77
C ARG A 157 -15.80 -1.79 15.34
N ASP A 158 -15.63 -0.86 14.41
CA ASP A 158 -15.25 -1.19 13.05
C ASP A 158 -13.76 -1.56 13.01
N LEU A 159 -13.44 -2.74 12.47
CA LEU A 159 -12.07 -3.23 12.28
C LEU A 159 -11.58 -2.98 10.85
N VAL A 160 -12.43 -3.31 9.89
CA VAL A 160 -12.17 -3.17 8.45
C VAL A 160 -13.40 -2.55 7.81
N ARG A 161 -13.19 -1.64 6.87
CA ARG A 161 -14.26 -1.08 6.04
C ARG A 161 -13.85 -1.06 4.59
N TRP A 162 -14.82 -1.12 3.69
CA TRP A 162 -14.57 -0.99 2.27
C TRP A 162 -15.66 -0.21 1.54
N GLU A 163 -15.23 0.42 0.45
CA GLU A 163 -16.10 0.98 -0.58
C GLU A 163 -15.79 0.25 -1.87
N MET A 164 -16.81 -0.31 -2.52
CA MET A 164 -16.62 -1.15 -3.71
C MET A 164 -17.65 -0.83 -4.78
N THR A 165 -17.14 -0.70 -6.00
CA THR A 165 -17.91 -0.66 -7.24
C THR A 165 -17.36 -1.72 -8.18
N GLU A 166 -17.97 -1.87 -9.35
CA GLU A 166 -17.50 -2.84 -10.34
C GLU A 166 -16.05 -2.57 -10.80
N LYS A 167 -15.61 -1.30 -10.81
CA LYS A 167 -14.35 -0.86 -11.43
C LYS A 167 -13.38 -0.17 -10.46
N ALA A 168 -13.81 0.06 -9.23
CA ALA A 168 -13.01 0.73 -8.23
C ALA A 168 -13.33 0.18 -6.84
N TRP A 169 -12.31 0.07 -6.00
CA TRP A 169 -12.45 -0.34 -4.61
C TRP A 169 -11.41 0.34 -3.74
N LYS A 170 -11.78 0.49 -2.47
CA LYS A 170 -10.90 0.93 -1.39
C LYS A 170 -11.22 0.12 -0.15
N VAL A 171 -10.19 -0.46 0.46
CA VAL A 171 -10.29 -1.22 1.71
C VAL A 171 -9.36 -0.61 2.74
N GLU A 172 -9.92 -0.33 3.91
CA GLU A 172 -9.23 0.31 5.02
C GLU A 172 -9.34 -0.55 6.27
N VAL A 173 -8.26 -0.60 7.05
CA VAL A 173 -8.23 -1.22 8.38
C VAL A 173 -7.97 -0.16 9.42
N GLN A 174 -8.46 -0.36 10.64
CA GLN A 174 -8.01 0.46 11.75
C GLN A 174 -6.52 0.23 11.99
N ALA A 175 -5.75 1.33 11.97
CA ALA A 175 -4.31 1.25 12.04
C ALA A 175 -3.81 0.77 13.40
N SER A 176 -4.41 1.22 14.51
CA SER A 176 -4.07 0.74 15.86
C SER A 176 -4.19 -0.77 15.96
N GLU A 177 -5.30 -1.33 15.47
CA GLU A 177 -5.60 -2.76 15.53
C GLU A 177 -4.67 -3.58 14.63
N LEU A 178 -4.31 -3.05 13.46
CA LEU A 178 -3.28 -3.65 12.61
C LEU A 178 -1.93 -3.65 13.34
N ARG A 179 -1.50 -2.51 13.87
CA ARG A 179 -0.18 -2.34 14.51
C ARG A 179 -0.03 -3.20 15.76
N GLN A 180 -1.09 -3.38 16.54
CA GLN A 180 -1.12 -4.31 17.67
C GLN A 180 -1.02 -5.77 17.18
N TYR A 181 -1.76 -6.14 16.14
CA TYR A 181 -1.66 -7.47 15.55
C TYR A 181 -0.25 -7.77 15.01
N LEU A 182 0.37 -6.81 14.35
CA LEU A 182 1.75 -6.89 13.85
C LEU A 182 2.75 -7.16 14.99
N ALA A 183 2.63 -6.42 16.10
CA ALA A 183 3.44 -6.62 17.30
C ALA A 183 3.31 -8.05 17.85
N VAL A 184 2.07 -8.53 18.01
CA VAL A 184 1.82 -9.89 18.53
C VAL A 184 2.34 -10.97 17.59
N ARG A 185 2.29 -10.75 16.27
CA ARG A 185 2.76 -11.70 15.26
C ARG A 185 4.27 -11.64 15.02
N GLY A 186 4.95 -10.58 15.46
CA GLY A 186 6.30 -10.26 15.00
C GLY A 186 6.34 -10.22 13.48
N ARG A 187 5.51 -9.35 12.87
CA ARG A 187 5.45 -9.14 11.42
C ARG A 187 5.43 -7.65 11.13
N THR A 188 5.90 -7.28 9.95
CA THR A 188 5.80 -5.91 9.45
C THR A 188 4.81 -5.88 8.29
N ALA A 189 3.91 -4.89 8.24
CA ALA A 189 3.08 -4.68 7.06
C ALA A 189 3.86 -3.85 6.03
N LEU A 190 3.96 -4.39 4.82
CA LEU A 190 4.52 -3.72 3.66
C LEU A 190 3.37 -3.24 2.77
N VAL A 191 3.23 -1.92 2.64
CA VAL A 191 2.23 -1.29 1.79
C VAL A 191 2.90 -0.77 0.53
N GLN A 192 2.36 -1.18 -0.61
CA GLN A 192 2.91 -0.94 -1.93
C GLN A 192 1.93 -0.07 -2.70
N VAL A 193 2.43 0.95 -3.39
CA VAL A 193 1.63 1.97 -4.05
C VAL A 193 2.08 2.17 -5.49
N ASP A 194 1.12 2.55 -6.33
CA ASP A 194 1.33 2.99 -7.70
C ASP A 194 0.22 3.97 -8.08
N TYR A 195 0.54 5.24 -8.22
CA TYR A 195 -0.40 6.31 -8.49
C TYR A 195 0.03 7.05 -9.75
N VAL A 196 -0.85 7.15 -10.73
CA VAL A 196 -0.61 7.88 -11.97
C VAL A 196 -1.60 9.02 -12.08
N THR A 197 -1.10 10.21 -12.40
CA THR A 197 -1.91 11.39 -12.73
C THR A 197 -1.60 11.82 -14.16
N ARG A 198 -2.64 12.21 -14.92
CA ARG A 198 -2.54 12.71 -16.31
C ARG A 198 -3.28 14.02 -16.43
N ILE A 199 -2.65 15.01 -17.05
CA ILE A 199 -3.24 16.32 -17.31
C ILE A 199 -2.98 16.78 -18.74
N ASP A 200 -3.85 17.66 -19.22
CA ASP A 200 -3.65 18.35 -20.50
C ASP A 200 -2.81 19.61 -20.26
N HIS A 201 -1.56 19.56 -20.72
CA HIS A 201 -0.59 20.64 -20.52
C HIS A 201 0.54 20.52 -21.55
N ASP A 202 1.13 21.66 -21.89
CA ASP A 202 2.34 21.73 -22.73
C ASP A 202 3.48 20.85 -22.17
N PRO A 203 4.38 20.35 -23.04
CA PRO A 203 5.54 19.59 -22.59
C PRO A 203 6.36 20.32 -21.52
N VAL A 204 6.71 19.59 -20.45
CA VAL A 204 7.65 20.04 -19.42
C VAL A 204 8.88 19.14 -19.41
N GLU A 205 9.97 19.64 -18.82
CA GLU A 205 11.16 18.84 -18.61
C GLU A 205 10.84 17.59 -17.76
N ARG A 206 11.42 16.44 -18.14
CA ARG A 206 11.24 15.21 -17.37
C ARG A 206 11.87 15.37 -15.99
N ILE A 207 11.12 14.98 -14.97
CA ILE A 207 11.59 14.92 -13.59
C ILE A 207 11.60 13.44 -13.16
N ASP A 208 12.65 13.02 -12.47
CA ASP A 208 12.80 11.71 -11.85
C ASP A 208 13.48 11.94 -10.50
N ILE A 209 12.77 11.66 -9.41
CA ILE A 209 13.25 11.86 -8.05
C ILE A 209 12.86 10.66 -7.20
N GLU A 210 13.62 10.45 -6.13
CA GLU A 210 13.49 9.30 -5.24
C GLU A 210 13.48 9.78 -3.80
N PHE A 211 12.72 9.06 -2.97
CA PHE A 211 12.73 9.14 -1.53
C PHE A 211 13.05 7.76 -0.97
N ALA A 212 14.09 7.67 -0.16
CA ALA A 212 14.48 6.45 0.54
C ALA A 212 14.76 6.76 2.01
N SER A 213 14.24 5.92 2.90
CA SER A 213 14.45 5.94 4.35
C SER A 213 14.39 4.52 4.90
N GLY A 214 14.59 4.35 6.22
CA GLY A 214 14.48 3.04 6.88
C GLY A 214 13.07 2.45 6.89
N TRP A 215 12.05 3.20 6.48
CA TRP A 215 10.65 2.76 6.47
C TRP A 215 9.95 2.94 5.12
N ALA A 216 10.58 3.59 4.13
CA ALA A 216 9.94 3.79 2.83
C ALA A 216 10.96 3.92 1.70
N HIS A 217 10.61 3.42 0.52
CA HIS A 217 11.31 3.65 -0.73
C HIS A 217 10.29 3.92 -1.83
N LEU A 218 10.25 5.17 -2.30
CA LEU A 218 9.32 5.62 -3.33
C LEU A 218 10.04 6.42 -4.41
N ARG A 219 9.55 6.30 -5.64
CA ARG A 219 9.99 7.07 -6.79
C ARG A 219 8.84 7.88 -7.35
N PHE A 220 9.20 9.05 -7.84
CA PHE A 220 8.29 9.92 -8.55
C PHE A 220 8.93 10.33 -9.87
N HIS A 221 8.16 10.25 -10.96
CA HIS A 221 8.55 10.89 -12.20
C HIS A 221 7.40 11.68 -12.80
N SER A 222 7.75 12.67 -13.61
CA SER A 222 6.83 13.37 -14.50
C SER A 222 7.43 13.49 -15.89
N ARG A 223 6.62 13.22 -16.92
CA ARG A 223 7.06 13.27 -18.32
C ARG A 223 5.91 13.57 -19.27
N HIS A 224 6.23 14.21 -20.37
CA HIS A 224 5.33 14.33 -21.51
C HIS A 224 5.41 13.06 -22.38
N GLU A 225 4.25 12.49 -22.70
CA GLU A 225 4.06 11.28 -23.50
C GLU A 225 3.22 11.64 -24.74
N PRO A 226 3.86 11.94 -25.90
CA PRO A 226 3.16 12.44 -27.08
C PRO A 226 2.22 11.42 -27.73
N MET A 227 2.32 10.14 -27.34
CA MET A 227 1.40 9.10 -27.80
C MET A 227 0.02 9.18 -27.11
N LEU A 228 -0.09 9.90 -26.00
CA LEU A 228 -1.36 10.19 -25.33
C LEU A 228 -1.97 11.44 -25.96
N VAL A 229 -2.99 11.25 -26.81
CA VAL A 229 -3.65 12.35 -27.55
C VAL A 229 -4.39 13.29 -26.60
N ASP A 230 -5.01 12.75 -25.56
CA ASP A 230 -5.65 13.50 -24.48
C ASP A 230 -4.79 13.37 -23.22
N ARG A 231 -4.40 14.52 -22.64
CA ARG A 231 -3.60 14.59 -21.40
C ARG A 231 -2.19 14.00 -21.55
N PRO A 232 -1.34 14.61 -22.41
CA PRO A 232 -0.03 14.05 -22.72
C PRO A 232 0.96 14.16 -21.56
N LEU A 233 0.71 15.02 -20.57
CA LEU A 233 1.61 15.16 -19.43
C LEU A 233 1.15 14.25 -18.28
N LEU A 234 2.04 13.34 -17.85
CA LEU A 234 1.76 12.42 -16.76
C LEU A 234 2.77 12.52 -15.63
N SER A 235 2.35 12.14 -14.44
CA SER A 235 3.24 11.80 -13.33
C SER A 235 2.89 10.43 -12.76
N ARG A 236 3.89 9.78 -12.16
CA ARG A 236 3.72 8.52 -11.45
C ARG A 236 4.47 8.56 -10.13
N LEU A 237 3.81 8.16 -9.05
CA LEU A 237 4.40 7.87 -7.74
C LEU A 237 4.24 6.37 -7.49
N TRP A 238 5.35 5.66 -7.27
CA TRP A 238 5.30 4.22 -6.99
C TRP A 238 6.39 3.82 -6.01
N GLY A 239 6.20 2.66 -5.38
CA GLY A 239 7.14 2.12 -4.41
C GLY A 239 6.41 1.55 -3.21
N GLN A 240 7.04 1.58 -2.05
CA GLN A 240 6.57 0.87 -0.88
C GLN A 240 7.02 1.49 0.44
N TYR A 241 6.27 1.22 1.49
CA TYR A 241 6.54 1.68 2.84
C TYR A 241 6.09 0.66 3.89
N LEU A 242 6.74 0.69 5.03
CA LEU A 242 6.51 -0.16 6.18
C LEU A 242 5.57 0.52 7.15
N VAL A 243 4.71 -0.26 7.77
CA VAL A 243 3.89 0.17 8.90
C VAL A 243 4.47 -0.47 10.16
N ALA A 244 4.96 0.40 11.05
CA ALA A 244 5.58 0.02 12.31
C ALA A 244 4.56 -0.60 13.26
N GLU A 245 4.96 -1.61 14.00
CA GLU A 245 4.16 -2.19 15.08
C GLU A 245 3.87 -1.16 16.20
N GLN A 246 2.92 -1.47 17.07
CA GLN A 246 2.69 -0.67 18.27
C GLN A 246 3.71 -1.10 19.33
N GLN A 247 4.56 -0.18 19.77
CA GLN A 247 5.43 -0.40 20.93
C GLN A 247 4.60 -0.20 22.20
N ASP A 248 4.52 -1.23 23.03
CA ASP A 248 3.94 -1.11 24.36
C ASP A 248 4.87 -0.23 25.22
N SER A 249 4.34 0.91 25.67
CA SER A 249 5.01 1.84 26.59
C SER A 249 4.99 1.35 28.03
#